data_AF-A0A6I1AUZ4-F1
#
_entry.id   AF-A0A6I1AUZ4-F1
#
_cell.length_a   1.000
_cell.length_b   1.000
_cell.length_c   1.000
_cell.angle_alpha   90.00
_cell.angle_beta   90.00
_cell.angle_gamma   90.00
#
_symmetry.space_group_name_H-M   'P 1'
#
loop_
_entity.id
_entity.type
_entity.pdbx_description
1 polymer ?
#
loop_
_entity_poly.entity_id
_entity_poly.type
_entity_poly.pdbx_seq_one_letter_code
_entity_poly.pdbx_strand_id
1 'polypeptide(L)'
;MTRNAFWGLCIGICMASTQSVAQKIENTNIQTDNQKNYTPSHINEITNGESLYTVRSDTSLHNIRTIQANSNPEVLDKLTAELKPAIPYLNEVGAQAMPRNIVPIKNPYFNMPQPKRPVFPDFIVNMKDKGMTEDAPITDVVNRTIAEVSKQGGGTVVIPEGKWKSARIVLKSNVNLHLAKGAEIEFAGRAEDYLPAVFTRHEGIEIMGPAAFIYANGENNIAITGEGTIYGPPMDAEIRKRPNGASVVEKDVPWDMPIEQRIYDGMEGRTFYRPKTISPINCTNVLIEGITMERSTLWNVVPIYCENVIIRGITVNSTKVPSGDGIDIESCKNVLIEYCTLNCGDDCFTLKAGRAEDGLRVGKPTENVVIRYSLAQHGHGGITCGSETAGVIKNLYVHDCVFDGTRTGIRFKTRRNRGGGSDNTYYERLRMINVGKAFTWDLLGSAYYMGELAARYPARKVNRLTPDVKNILIKDFIVESADQFFTANGIPEIPFNQVVVENGEIKCRKLIGALNDAAGFTMRKLTIEAQHNDIHILDGKYILFEDIHFKLPAGEIMVNVEGERSGNIVFKNINANQEKVEYKKESPMRIEIK
;
A
#
# COMPACT_ATOMS: atom_id res chain seq x y z
N MET A 1 36.66 -8.11 38.29
CA MET A 1 37.20 -6.80 37.87
C MET A 1 36.77 -6.62 36.41
N THR A 2 35.63 -5.97 36.19
CA THR A 2 35.48 -4.53 35.80
C THR A 2 35.84 -4.29 34.33
N ARG A 3 34.83 -4.22 33.45
CA ARG A 3 34.10 -3.00 33.02
C ARG A 3 34.95 -2.05 32.16
N ASN A 4 34.73 -2.07 30.85
CA ASN A 4 34.38 -0.91 29.99
C ASN A 4 34.67 -1.21 28.50
N ALA A 5 33.63 -1.54 27.74
CA ALA A 5 33.65 -1.62 26.27
C ALA A 5 32.23 -1.34 25.72
N PHE A 6 31.79 -0.10 25.92
CA PHE A 6 30.64 0.53 25.26
C PHE A 6 31.13 1.92 24.79
N TRP A 7 30.37 2.60 23.93
CA TRP A 7 30.72 3.79 23.13
C TRP A 7 31.33 3.47 21.76
N GLY A 8 30.45 3.44 20.76
CA GLY A 8 30.81 3.25 19.34
C GLY A 8 29.63 3.23 18.36
N LEU A 9 28.45 3.78 18.73
CA LEU A 9 27.25 3.71 17.89
C LEU A 9 26.21 4.79 18.21
N CYS A 10 26.51 6.08 17.95
CA CYS A 10 25.49 7.16 18.06
C CYS A 10 25.71 8.39 17.15
N ILE A 11 26.67 8.38 16.23
CA ILE A 11 26.93 9.51 15.31
C ILE A 11 26.72 9.03 13.89
N GLY A 12 25.57 9.38 13.29
CA GLY A 12 25.22 8.99 11.92
C GLY A 12 23.78 9.28 11.50
N ILE A 13 22.86 9.54 12.45
CA ILE A 13 21.41 9.71 12.14
C ILE A 13 20.98 11.20 12.12
N CYS A 14 21.77 12.13 12.67
CA CYS A 14 21.38 13.55 12.78
C CYS A 14 21.75 14.48 11.59
N MET A 15 22.39 13.99 10.52
CA MET A 15 22.84 14.86 9.41
C MET A 15 21.83 15.01 8.26
N ALA A 16 20.83 14.12 8.15
CA ALA A 16 19.84 14.18 7.07
C ALA A 16 18.72 15.22 7.33
N SER A 17 18.30 15.40 8.59
CA SER A 17 17.19 16.28 8.97
C SER A 17 17.55 17.77 9.02
N THR A 18 18.84 18.12 9.05
CA THR A 18 19.29 19.52 9.18
C THR A 18 19.40 20.26 7.84
N GLN A 19 19.46 19.55 6.70
CA GLN A 19 19.59 20.19 5.38
C GLN A 19 18.27 20.75 4.83
N SER A 20 17.11 20.14 5.14
CA SER A 20 15.81 20.56 4.60
C SER A 20 15.26 21.87 5.21
N VAL A 21 15.71 22.24 6.41
CA VAL A 21 15.23 23.43 7.13
C VAL A 21 15.89 24.73 6.62
N ALA A 22 17.08 24.65 6.03
CA ALA A 22 17.87 25.82 5.65
C ALA A 22 17.37 26.57 4.39
N GLN A 23 16.50 25.96 3.58
CA GLN A 23 16.23 26.41 2.20
C GLN A 23 14.94 27.24 2.03
N LYS A 24 14.36 27.78 3.12
CA LYS A 24 13.01 28.37 3.10
C LYS A 24 12.89 29.83 3.61
N ILE A 25 14.00 30.57 3.64
CA ILE A 25 14.00 32.01 4.00
C ILE A 25 14.84 32.83 3.00
N GLU A 26 14.51 32.73 1.72
CA GLU A 26 14.90 33.73 0.70
C GLU A 26 13.67 34.02 -0.18
N ASN A 27 12.94 35.10 0.15
CA ASN A 27 12.18 35.98 -0.77
C ASN A 27 11.14 36.83 0.00
N THR A 28 11.61 37.91 0.65
CA THR A 28 10.73 39.06 0.96
C THR A 28 11.54 40.35 0.92
N ASN A 29 11.29 41.19 -0.10
CA ASN A 29 11.93 42.50 -0.21
C ASN A 29 11.38 43.45 0.86
N ILE A 30 12.26 43.95 1.74
CA ILE A 30 11.96 45.09 2.63
C ILE A 30 13.16 46.05 2.56
N GLN A 31 12.89 47.30 2.17
CA GLN A 31 13.89 48.37 2.15
C GLN A 31 14.27 48.76 3.59
N THR A 32 15.56 48.98 3.82
CA THR A 32 16.07 49.54 5.09
C THR A 32 16.49 50.99 4.89
N ASP A 33 16.12 51.85 5.84
CA ASP A 33 16.67 53.19 5.98
C ASP A 33 17.43 53.31 7.32
N ASN A 34 18.46 54.14 7.35
CA ASN A 34 19.46 54.15 8.43
C ASN A 34 19.16 55.19 9.51
N GLN A 35 19.41 54.88 10.79
CA GLN A 35 20.35 55.65 11.65
C GLN A 35 20.59 55.10 13.08
N LYS A 36 21.61 55.66 13.74
CA LYS A 36 22.32 55.19 14.94
C LYS A 36 21.77 55.81 16.26
N ASN A 37 21.94 55.13 17.41
CA ASN A 37 22.81 55.56 18.55
C ASN A 37 22.56 54.80 19.87
N TYR A 38 23.55 54.85 20.78
CA TYR A 38 23.52 54.40 22.20
C TYR A 38 23.21 55.61 23.13
N THR A 39 23.06 55.56 24.46
CA THR A 39 23.56 54.67 25.55
C THR A 39 22.53 54.59 26.74
N PRO A 40 22.77 53.91 27.90
CA PRO A 40 21.68 53.33 28.71
C PRO A 40 21.29 54.09 30.00
N SER A 41 20.15 53.70 30.60
CA SER A 41 19.83 53.97 32.01
C SER A 41 19.05 52.82 32.69
N HIS A 42 19.55 52.42 33.86
CA HIS A 42 19.00 51.62 34.97
C HIS A 42 18.05 50.41 34.75
N ILE A 43 18.50 49.28 35.30
CA ILE A 43 17.75 48.07 35.63
C ILE A 43 17.08 48.24 37.00
N ASN A 44 15.87 47.71 37.17
CA ASN A 44 15.46 47.08 38.44
C ASN A 44 14.39 45.98 38.20
N GLU A 45 14.63 44.83 38.85
CA GLU A 45 13.65 43.80 39.29
C GLU A 45 12.95 42.86 38.27
N ILE A 46 13.69 41.82 37.87
CA ILE A 46 13.37 40.37 38.04
C ILE A 46 11.91 39.89 37.78
N THR A 47 11.71 39.07 36.73
CA THR A 47 11.34 37.63 36.86
C THR A 47 11.37 36.89 35.51
N ASN A 48 11.74 35.61 35.56
CA ASN A 48 11.45 34.55 34.57
C ASN A 48 11.89 34.72 33.08
N GLY A 49 13.18 34.55 32.83
CA GLY A 49 13.63 33.34 32.12
C GLY A 49 13.28 33.14 30.63
N GLU A 50 13.06 34.17 29.83
CA GLU A 50 13.05 34.06 28.36
C GLU A 50 14.36 34.58 27.73
N SER A 51 15.20 33.66 27.27
CA SER A 51 16.41 34.01 26.50
C SER A 51 16.09 34.22 25.02
N LEU A 52 15.64 35.43 24.69
CA LEU A 52 15.61 35.92 23.30
C LEU A 52 17.04 36.00 22.73
N TYR A 53 17.38 35.11 21.79
CA TYR A 53 18.64 35.17 21.06
C TYR A 53 18.51 36.01 19.79
N THR A 54 19.02 37.25 19.81
CA THR A 54 19.17 38.07 18.61
C THR A 54 20.43 37.67 17.85
N VAL A 55 20.28 37.08 16.66
CA VAL A 55 21.41 36.79 15.77
C VAL A 55 21.73 38.01 14.91
N ARG A 56 22.88 38.66 15.16
CA ARG A 56 23.50 39.59 14.21
C ARG A 56 24.33 38.78 13.22
N SER A 57 23.97 38.82 11.94
CA SER A 57 24.83 38.33 10.85
C SER A 57 25.84 39.41 10.47
N ASP A 58 27.11 39.20 10.78
CA ASP A 58 28.20 40.03 10.27
C ASP A 58 28.81 39.35 9.03
N THR A 59 29.00 40.11 7.96
CA THR A 59 29.28 39.56 6.62
C THR A 59 30.77 39.29 6.40
N SER A 60 31.19 38.03 6.44
CA SER A 60 32.37 37.56 5.68
C SER A 60 32.36 36.03 5.52
N LEU A 61 32.73 35.55 4.33
CA LEU A 61 32.98 34.13 4.11
C LEU A 61 34.26 33.71 4.84
N HIS A 62 34.20 32.68 5.69
CA HIS A 62 35.06 31.48 5.66
C HIS A 62 34.72 30.50 6.81
N ASN A 63 34.91 29.20 6.54
CA ASN A 63 34.91 28.08 7.49
C ASN A 63 33.62 27.81 8.29
N ILE A 64 32.89 26.77 7.88
CA ILE A 64 31.85 26.14 8.70
C ILE A 64 32.50 25.51 9.94
N ARG A 65 32.52 26.24 11.05
CA ARG A 65 32.72 25.64 12.38
C ARG A 65 31.42 24.98 12.80
N THR A 66 31.46 23.67 13.04
CA THR A 66 30.35 22.91 13.63
C THR A 66 29.94 23.55 14.96
N ILE A 67 28.76 24.15 15.00
CA ILE A 67 28.16 24.61 16.27
C ILE A 67 27.69 23.36 17.00
N GLN A 68 28.48 22.89 17.98
CA GLN A 68 27.97 21.95 18.98
C GLN A 68 26.98 22.69 19.88
N ALA A 69 25.70 22.60 19.53
CA ALA A 69 24.65 22.88 20.49
C ALA A 69 24.70 21.80 21.59
N ASN A 70 25.04 22.19 22.81
CA ASN A 70 24.83 21.35 24.00
C ASN A 70 23.34 21.29 24.34
N SER A 71 22.52 20.69 23.47
CA SER A 71 21.13 20.37 23.78
C SER A 71 21.10 19.18 24.75
N ASN A 72 20.38 19.34 25.86
CA ASN A 72 20.10 18.21 26.76
C ASN A 72 19.35 17.12 25.96
N PRO A 73 19.81 15.86 25.93
CA PRO A 73 19.13 14.77 25.23
C PRO A 73 17.65 14.65 25.61
N GLU A 74 17.28 14.85 26.88
CA GLU A 74 15.88 14.81 27.32
C GLU A 74 15.01 15.92 26.71
N VAL A 75 15.61 17.08 26.42
CA VAL A 75 14.93 18.21 25.78
C VAL A 75 14.79 17.95 24.28
N LEU A 76 15.79 17.33 23.65
CA LEU A 76 15.72 16.93 22.24
C LEU A 76 14.72 15.79 22.02
N ASP A 77 14.68 14.79 22.93
CA ASP A 77 13.71 13.70 22.89
C ASP A 77 12.29 14.21 23.16
N LYS A 78 12.09 15.17 24.08
CA LYS A 78 10.79 15.85 24.26
C LYS A 78 10.37 16.64 23.02
N LEU A 79 11.23 17.48 22.47
CA LEU A 79 10.94 18.24 21.23
C LEU A 79 10.62 17.31 20.06
N THR A 80 11.32 16.19 19.93
CA THR A 80 11.07 15.18 18.88
C THR A 80 9.80 14.37 19.12
N ALA A 81 9.35 14.23 20.38
CA ALA A 81 8.07 13.62 20.74
C ALA A 81 6.88 14.60 20.62
N GLU A 82 7.12 15.90 20.76
CA GLU A 82 6.11 16.97 20.62
C GLU A 82 5.90 17.38 19.15
N LEU A 83 6.93 17.28 18.30
CA LEU A 83 6.81 17.43 16.86
C LEU A 83 6.07 16.22 16.26
N LYS A 84 4.86 16.45 15.73
CA LYS A 84 4.16 15.45 14.92
C LYS A 84 5.10 14.96 13.79
N PRO A 85 5.30 13.63 13.63
CA PRO A 85 6.11 13.11 12.53
C PRO A 85 5.54 13.58 11.18
N ALA A 86 6.42 14.14 10.34
CA ALA A 86 6.03 14.78 9.10
C ALA A 86 5.47 13.78 8.08
N ILE A 87 4.47 14.21 7.30
CA ILE A 87 3.92 13.43 6.20
C ILE A 87 4.94 13.44 5.06
N PRO A 88 5.46 12.29 4.61
CA PRO A 88 6.66 12.21 3.78
C PRO A 88 6.45 12.83 2.39
N TYR A 89 7.55 13.31 1.82
CA TYR A 89 7.65 13.75 0.43
C TYR A 89 8.04 12.59 -0.50
N LEU A 90 7.85 12.81 -1.81
CA LEU A 90 8.06 11.79 -2.85
C LEU A 90 9.48 11.18 -2.85
N ASN A 91 10.49 11.98 -2.50
CA ASN A 91 11.89 11.56 -2.44
C ASN A 91 12.29 10.83 -1.14
N GLU A 92 11.37 10.68 -0.19
CA GLU A 92 11.60 10.01 1.11
C GLU A 92 11.04 8.57 1.13
N VAL A 93 10.46 8.10 0.02
CA VAL A 93 9.76 6.82 -0.10
C VAL A 93 10.17 6.04 -1.35
N GLY A 94 9.78 4.77 -1.41
CA GLY A 94 10.03 3.88 -2.55
C GLY A 94 11.45 3.29 -2.55
N ALA A 95 11.75 2.51 -3.59
CA ALA A 95 12.95 1.66 -3.65
C ALA A 95 14.27 2.42 -3.48
N GLN A 96 14.35 3.64 -4.03
CA GLN A 96 15.55 4.48 -3.96
C GLN A 96 15.81 5.06 -2.56
N ALA A 97 14.79 5.14 -1.70
CA ALA A 97 14.90 5.61 -0.32
C ALA A 97 15.19 4.48 0.69
N MET A 98 15.33 3.22 0.23
CA MET A 98 15.45 2.07 1.12
C MET A 98 16.72 2.10 2.00
N PRO A 99 16.62 2.07 3.33
CA PRO A 99 17.76 1.89 4.22
C PRO A 99 18.23 0.44 4.21
N ARG A 100 19.55 0.24 4.42
CA ARG A 100 20.17 -1.10 4.50
C ARG A 100 19.47 -2.05 5.48
N ASN A 101 19.14 -1.54 6.67
CA ASN A 101 18.54 -2.32 7.75
C ASN A 101 17.03 -2.09 7.82
N ILE A 102 16.28 -3.13 8.18
CA ILE A 102 14.87 -3.01 8.54
C ILE A 102 14.80 -2.33 9.92
N VAL A 103 14.21 -1.13 9.97
CA VAL A 103 13.97 -0.41 11.23
C VAL A 103 12.84 -1.12 12.00
N PRO A 104 12.89 -1.27 13.34
CA PRO A 104 11.78 -1.85 14.10
C PRO A 104 10.43 -1.18 13.80
N ILE A 105 9.35 -1.96 13.77
CA ILE A 105 7.98 -1.44 13.70
C ILE A 105 7.63 -0.89 15.08
N LYS A 106 7.33 0.41 15.18
CA LYS A 106 6.98 1.09 16.42
C LYS A 106 5.50 1.46 16.41
N ASN A 107 4.86 1.36 17.57
CA ASN A 107 3.47 1.78 17.83
C ASN A 107 2.41 1.31 16.80
N PRO A 108 2.40 0.04 16.34
CA PRO A 108 1.34 -0.46 15.48
C PRO A 108 -0.01 -0.51 16.24
N TYR A 109 -1.11 -0.32 15.51
CA TYR A 109 -2.48 -0.40 16.05
C TYR A 109 -2.92 -1.80 16.51
N PHE A 110 -2.10 -2.82 16.25
CA PHE A 110 -2.33 -4.22 16.58
C PHE A 110 -1.00 -4.90 16.93
N ASN A 111 -1.05 -6.08 17.56
CA ASN A 111 0.15 -6.85 17.87
C ASN A 111 0.83 -7.35 16.59
N MET A 112 1.84 -6.61 16.13
CA MET A 112 2.67 -6.96 14.99
C MET A 112 4.02 -7.50 15.47
N PRO A 113 4.34 -8.79 15.25
CA PRO A 113 5.67 -9.33 15.50
C PRO A 113 6.74 -8.55 14.73
N GLN A 114 7.90 -8.33 15.34
CA GLN A 114 9.00 -7.65 14.65
C GLN A 114 9.49 -8.51 13.47
N PRO A 115 9.67 -7.92 12.28
CA PRO A 115 10.11 -8.64 11.08
C PRO A 115 11.51 -9.22 11.31
N LYS A 116 11.68 -10.50 10.98
CA LYS A 116 12.97 -11.19 11.02
C LYS A 116 13.39 -11.56 9.61
N ARG A 117 14.55 -11.08 9.18
CA ARG A 117 15.15 -11.52 7.91
C ARG A 117 15.41 -13.03 7.96
N PRO A 118 15.06 -13.79 6.90
CA PRO A 118 15.64 -15.10 6.61
C PRO A 118 17.17 -15.06 6.72
N VAL A 119 17.75 -16.14 7.24
CA VAL A 119 19.20 -16.29 7.42
C VAL A 119 19.64 -17.53 6.65
N PHE A 120 20.71 -17.39 5.87
CA PHE A 120 21.24 -18.43 4.99
C PHE A 120 22.64 -18.82 5.44
N PRO A 121 23.05 -20.10 5.29
CA PRO A 121 24.44 -20.50 5.43
C PRO A 121 25.36 -19.68 4.51
N ASP A 122 26.63 -19.51 4.92
CA ASP A 122 27.70 -18.95 4.09
C ASP A 122 28.19 -19.99 3.07
N PHE A 123 27.26 -20.39 2.20
CA PHE A 123 27.47 -21.30 1.09
C PHE A 123 26.90 -20.66 -0.16
N ILE A 124 27.77 -20.32 -1.10
CA ILE A 124 27.42 -19.55 -2.30
C ILE A 124 27.74 -20.40 -3.53
N VAL A 125 26.76 -20.55 -4.40
CA VAL A 125 26.93 -21.18 -5.71
C VAL A 125 26.70 -20.12 -6.80
N ASN A 126 27.77 -19.72 -7.48
CA ASN A 126 27.68 -18.86 -8.65
C ASN A 126 27.30 -19.70 -9.86
N MET A 127 26.18 -19.36 -10.51
CA MET A 127 25.68 -20.15 -11.64
C MET A 127 26.54 -20.06 -12.90
N LYS A 128 27.48 -19.10 -12.98
CA LYS A 128 28.51 -19.08 -14.02
C LYS A 128 29.35 -20.36 -14.01
N ASP A 129 29.66 -20.86 -12.81
CA ASP A 129 30.49 -22.06 -12.61
C ASP A 129 29.71 -23.38 -12.83
N LYS A 130 28.39 -23.28 -13.08
CA LYS A 130 27.50 -24.40 -13.40
C LYS A 130 27.25 -24.57 -14.90
N GLY A 131 27.96 -23.81 -15.74
CA GLY A 131 27.88 -23.95 -17.21
C GLY A 131 26.64 -23.32 -17.85
N MET A 132 26.08 -22.26 -17.25
CA MET A 132 25.04 -21.46 -17.91
C MET A 132 25.58 -20.77 -19.17
N THR A 133 24.75 -20.72 -20.21
CA THR A 133 25.02 -20.05 -21.50
C THR A 133 23.80 -19.23 -21.89
N GLU A 134 23.97 -18.09 -22.56
CA GLU A 134 22.84 -17.22 -22.97
C GLU A 134 22.00 -17.85 -24.10
N ASP A 135 22.58 -18.79 -24.84
CA ASP A 135 21.93 -19.51 -25.96
C ASP A 135 20.86 -20.52 -25.50
N ALA A 136 20.90 -20.97 -24.24
CA ALA A 136 20.04 -22.02 -23.71
C ALA A 136 19.24 -21.56 -22.48
N PRO A 137 17.97 -21.99 -22.30
CA PRO A 137 17.22 -21.69 -21.09
C PRO A 137 17.88 -22.26 -19.83
N ILE A 138 18.04 -21.43 -18.79
CA ILE A 138 18.75 -21.79 -17.55
C ILE A 138 17.91 -22.61 -16.56
N THR A 139 16.64 -22.88 -16.90
CA THR A 139 15.62 -23.51 -16.05
C THR A 139 16.13 -24.73 -15.31
N ASP A 140 16.66 -25.73 -16.03
CA ASP A 140 16.98 -27.03 -15.47
C ASP A 140 18.23 -26.99 -14.58
N VAL A 141 19.22 -26.20 -14.96
CA VAL A 141 20.48 -26.06 -14.20
C VAL A 141 20.26 -25.23 -12.94
N VAL A 142 19.41 -24.19 -12.99
CA VAL A 142 19.00 -23.41 -11.81
C VAL A 142 18.15 -24.28 -10.86
N ASN A 143 17.09 -24.93 -11.35
CA ASN A 143 16.20 -25.75 -10.51
C ASN A 143 16.94 -26.92 -9.84
N ARG A 144 17.85 -27.58 -10.58
CA ARG A 144 18.72 -28.62 -10.02
C ARG A 144 19.65 -28.06 -8.93
N THR A 145 20.28 -26.92 -9.19
CA THR A 145 21.20 -26.30 -8.22
C THR A 145 20.47 -25.82 -6.96
N ILE A 146 19.27 -25.26 -7.08
CA ILE A 146 18.41 -24.89 -5.94
C ILE A 146 18.09 -26.13 -5.09
N ALA A 147 17.71 -27.25 -5.72
CA ALA A 147 17.44 -28.50 -5.01
C ALA A 147 18.71 -29.08 -4.33
N GLU A 148 19.87 -29.02 -4.99
CA GLU A 148 21.17 -29.44 -4.45
C GLU A 148 21.59 -28.60 -3.24
N VAL A 149 21.45 -27.27 -3.31
CA VAL A 149 21.80 -26.33 -2.23
C VAL A 149 20.86 -26.52 -1.04
N SER A 150 19.55 -26.63 -1.28
CA SER A 150 18.57 -26.90 -0.21
C SER A 150 18.86 -28.23 0.51
N LYS A 151 19.17 -29.29 -0.24
CA LYS A 151 19.56 -30.61 0.32
C LYS A 151 20.84 -30.57 1.15
N GLN A 152 21.74 -29.63 0.89
CA GLN A 152 22.97 -29.40 1.66
C GLN A 152 22.78 -28.54 2.92
N GLY A 153 21.54 -28.12 3.23
CA GLY A 153 21.20 -27.28 4.39
C GLY A 153 20.93 -25.82 4.04
N GLY A 154 21.06 -25.43 2.76
CA GLY A 154 20.77 -24.09 2.27
C GLY A 154 21.99 -23.28 1.89
N GLY A 155 21.75 -22.08 1.37
CA GLY A 155 22.77 -21.16 0.87
C GLY A 155 22.21 -20.16 -0.14
N THR A 156 23.10 -19.50 -0.88
CA THR A 156 22.74 -18.53 -1.93
C THR A 156 23.09 -19.08 -3.31
N VAL A 157 22.10 -19.12 -4.21
CA VAL A 157 22.28 -19.41 -5.64
C VAL A 157 22.32 -18.07 -6.37
N VAL A 158 23.47 -17.71 -6.93
CA VAL A 158 23.68 -16.42 -7.60
C VAL A 158 23.48 -16.56 -9.10
N ILE A 159 22.48 -15.85 -9.64
CA ILE A 159 22.37 -15.57 -11.08
C ILE A 159 23.29 -14.38 -11.38
N PRO A 160 24.36 -14.55 -12.17
CA PRO A 160 25.31 -13.48 -12.48
C PRO A 160 24.74 -12.47 -13.49
N GLU A 161 25.45 -11.35 -13.67
CA GLU A 161 25.26 -10.44 -14.80
C GLU A 161 25.23 -11.20 -16.13
N GLY A 162 24.31 -10.81 -17.02
CA GLY A 162 24.06 -11.47 -18.31
C GLY A 162 22.57 -11.55 -18.64
N LYS A 163 22.26 -12.01 -19.85
CA LYS A 163 20.89 -12.13 -20.36
C LYS A 163 20.45 -13.58 -20.43
N TRP A 164 19.57 -13.95 -19.51
CA TRP A 164 19.16 -15.32 -19.29
C TRP A 164 17.71 -15.54 -19.72
N LYS A 165 17.45 -16.68 -20.34
CA LYS A 165 16.08 -17.16 -20.59
C LYS A 165 15.73 -18.22 -19.56
N SER A 166 14.51 -18.21 -19.04
CA SER A 166 14.05 -19.26 -18.13
C SER A 166 12.59 -19.61 -18.38
N ALA A 167 12.22 -20.85 -18.05
CA ALA A 167 10.85 -21.21 -17.72
C ALA A 167 10.70 -21.17 -16.19
N ARG A 168 9.68 -21.84 -15.63
CA ARG A 168 9.40 -21.80 -14.18
C ARG A 168 10.62 -22.19 -13.31
N ILE A 169 11.05 -21.25 -12.45
CA ILE A 169 12.02 -21.50 -11.39
C ILE A 169 11.26 -21.93 -10.12
N VAL A 170 11.70 -23.01 -9.48
CA VAL A 170 11.10 -23.57 -8.26
C VAL A 170 12.07 -23.42 -7.10
N LEU A 171 11.76 -22.50 -6.17
CA LEU A 171 12.53 -22.31 -4.94
C LEU A 171 12.36 -23.50 -3.99
N LYS A 172 13.35 -23.67 -3.11
CA LYS A 172 13.40 -24.70 -2.07
C LYS A 172 13.85 -24.09 -0.74
N SER A 173 13.47 -24.74 0.35
CA SER A 173 13.73 -24.29 1.71
C SER A 173 15.22 -23.99 1.97
N ASN A 174 15.49 -22.93 2.73
CA ASN A 174 16.84 -22.42 3.03
C ASN A 174 17.64 -21.92 1.81
N VAL A 175 16.99 -21.56 0.70
CA VAL A 175 17.68 -21.01 -0.48
C VAL A 175 17.34 -19.54 -0.70
N ASN A 176 18.39 -18.73 -0.88
CA ASN A 176 18.31 -17.38 -1.44
C ASN A 176 18.66 -17.42 -2.93
N LEU A 177 17.72 -17.08 -3.80
CA LEU A 177 17.99 -16.84 -5.22
C LEU A 177 18.40 -15.38 -5.39
N HIS A 178 19.69 -15.14 -5.58
CA HIS A 178 20.25 -13.80 -5.68
C HIS A 178 20.50 -13.43 -7.15
N LEU A 179 19.80 -12.40 -7.63
CA LEU A 179 19.99 -11.83 -8.97
C LEU A 179 21.00 -10.68 -8.85
N ALA A 180 22.22 -10.92 -9.31
CA ALA A 180 23.27 -9.90 -9.29
C ALA A 180 22.85 -8.65 -10.08
N LYS A 181 23.49 -7.52 -9.77
CA LYS A 181 23.35 -6.29 -10.57
C LYS A 181 23.68 -6.60 -12.05
N GLY A 182 22.79 -6.22 -12.96
CA GLY A 182 22.92 -6.52 -14.40
C GLY A 182 22.51 -7.94 -14.81
N ALA A 183 22.00 -8.78 -13.90
CA ALA A 183 21.33 -10.01 -14.27
C ALA A 183 19.93 -9.70 -14.83
N GLU A 184 19.67 -10.09 -16.07
CA GLU A 184 18.35 -9.99 -16.71
C GLU A 184 17.80 -11.41 -16.93
N ILE A 185 16.62 -11.74 -16.40
CA ILE A 185 15.95 -13.02 -16.66
C ILE A 185 14.65 -12.77 -17.42
N GLU A 186 14.56 -13.19 -18.69
CA GLU A 186 13.31 -13.20 -19.45
C GLU A 186 12.62 -14.57 -19.37
N PHE A 187 11.39 -14.59 -18.88
CA PHE A 187 10.60 -15.79 -18.73
C PHE A 187 9.87 -16.20 -20.02
N ALA A 188 9.72 -17.51 -20.22
CA ALA A 188 9.26 -18.11 -21.46
C ALA A 188 7.81 -17.76 -21.83
N GLY A 189 7.54 -17.69 -23.14
CA GLY A 189 6.30 -17.16 -23.69
C GLY A 189 5.21 -18.16 -24.06
N ARG A 190 5.39 -19.46 -23.79
CA ARG A 190 4.47 -20.55 -24.18
C ARG A 190 3.87 -21.24 -22.95
N ALA A 191 2.66 -21.77 -23.07
CA ALA A 191 1.98 -22.42 -21.95
C ALA A 191 2.70 -23.69 -21.47
N GLU A 192 3.29 -24.44 -22.40
CA GLU A 192 3.93 -25.73 -22.16
C GLU A 192 5.17 -25.60 -21.26
N ASP A 193 5.82 -24.44 -21.28
CA ASP A 193 6.98 -24.10 -20.43
C ASP A 193 6.62 -24.02 -18.93
N TYR A 194 5.33 -24.01 -18.58
CA TYR A 194 4.84 -23.96 -17.19
C TYR A 194 4.23 -25.29 -16.70
N LEU A 195 4.45 -26.39 -17.45
CA LEU A 195 4.02 -27.73 -17.07
C LEU A 195 5.02 -28.43 -16.11
N PRO A 196 4.57 -29.43 -15.32
CA PRO A 196 3.16 -29.79 -15.09
C PRO A 196 2.40 -28.69 -14.34
N ALA A 197 1.07 -28.76 -14.36
CA ALA A 197 0.22 -27.92 -13.53
C ALA A 197 0.57 -28.10 -12.04
N VAL A 198 0.64 -27.00 -11.28
CA VAL A 198 0.90 -27.00 -9.84
C VAL A 198 -0.16 -26.19 -9.09
N PHE A 199 -0.30 -26.47 -7.80
CA PHE A 199 -1.26 -25.79 -6.94
C PHE A 199 -1.02 -24.27 -6.90
N THR A 200 -2.08 -23.48 -7.07
CA THR A 200 -2.04 -22.02 -7.00
C THR A 200 -3.44 -21.44 -6.75
N ARG A 201 -3.55 -20.10 -6.72
CA ARG A 201 -4.84 -19.39 -6.83
C ARG A 201 -4.91 -18.49 -8.05
N HIS A 202 -6.04 -18.53 -8.75
CA HIS A 202 -6.41 -17.52 -9.74
C HIS A 202 -7.60 -16.70 -9.24
N GLU A 203 -7.46 -15.37 -9.23
CA GLU A 203 -8.45 -14.41 -8.71
C GLU A 203 -9.16 -14.83 -7.39
N GLY A 204 -8.44 -15.45 -6.46
CA GLY A 204 -8.99 -15.86 -5.17
C GLY A 204 -9.61 -17.26 -5.07
N ILE A 205 -9.49 -18.09 -6.11
CA ILE A 205 -9.97 -19.48 -6.14
C ILE A 205 -8.79 -20.45 -6.29
N GLU A 206 -8.75 -21.52 -5.48
CA GLU A 206 -7.74 -22.59 -5.54
C GLU A 206 -7.88 -23.43 -6.82
N ILE A 207 -6.77 -23.68 -7.53
CA ILE A 207 -6.68 -24.44 -8.79
C ILE A 207 -5.33 -25.17 -8.94
N MET A 208 -5.22 -26.04 -9.95
CA MET A 208 -3.97 -26.54 -10.52
C MET A 208 -3.68 -25.83 -11.85
N GLY A 209 -2.52 -25.18 -12.00
CA GLY A 209 -2.19 -24.43 -13.22
C GLY A 209 -0.73 -23.98 -13.32
N PRO A 210 -0.42 -23.00 -14.18
CA PRO A 210 0.94 -22.48 -14.41
C PRO A 210 1.60 -21.87 -13.17
N ALA A 211 0.79 -21.32 -12.25
CA ALA A 211 1.18 -20.64 -11.01
C ALA A 211 2.01 -19.36 -11.21
N ALA A 212 3.34 -19.47 -11.33
CA ALA A 212 4.23 -18.32 -11.38
C ALA A 212 5.55 -18.61 -12.10
N PHE A 213 6.23 -17.55 -12.55
CA PHE A 213 7.59 -17.60 -13.09
C PHE A 213 8.60 -18.05 -12.03
N ILE A 214 8.55 -17.48 -10.83
CA ILE A 214 9.27 -17.97 -9.65
C ILE A 214 8.25 -18.45 -8.61
N TYR A 215 8.31 -19.74 -8.29
CA TYR A 215 7.30 -20.45 -7.50
C TYR A 215 7.92 -21.17 -6.30
N ALA A 216 7.16 -21.23 -5.20
CA ALA A 216 7.46 -22.08 -4.05
C ALA A 216 6.14 -22.60 -3.46
N ASN A 217 6.11 -23.83 -2.93
CA ASN A 217 4.95 -24.31 -2.17
C ASN A 217 5.38 -25.18 -0.98
N GLY A 218 5.00 -24.77 0.23
CA GLY A 218 5.34 -25.47 1.48
C GLY A 218 6.80 -25.31 1.92
N GLU A 219 7.50 -24.29 1.43
CA GLU A 219 8.93 -24.06 1.71
C GLU A 219 9.15 -23.07 2.87
N ASN A 220 10.24 -23.23 3.62
CA ASN A 220 10.59 -22.36 4.75
C ASN A 220 11.94 -21.68 4.54
N ASN A 221 12.08 -20.44 5.02
CA ASN A 221 13.32 -19.66 4.99
C ASN A 221 13.84 -19.51 3.55
N ILE A 222 13.05 -18.83 2.71
CA ILE A 222 13.33 -18.62 1.29
C ILE A 222 13.52 -17.15 0.97
N ALA A 223 14.39 -16.84 0.00
CA ALA A 223 14.54 -15.46 -0.46
C ALA A 223 14.74 -15.32 -1.97
N ILE A 224 14.34 -14.16 -2.49
CA ILE A 224 14.73 -13.63 -3.80
C ILE A 224 15.31 -12.26 -3.54
N THR A 225 16.58 -12.04 -3.89
CA THR A 225 17.31 -10.81 -3.51
C THR A 225 18.17 -10.27 -4.65
N GLY A 226 18.59 -9.01 -4.55
CA GLY A 226 19.64 -8.43 -5.40
C GLY A 226 19.20 -7.18 -6.15
N GLU A 227 19.88 -6.90 -7.27
CA GLU A 227 19.67 -5.71 -8.10
C GLU A 227 19.35 -6.06 -9.58
N GLY A 228 19.11 -7.34 -9.88
CA GLY A 228 18.74 -7.79 -11.22
C GLY A 228 17.27 -7.55 -11.58
N THR A 229 16.96 -7.76 -12.85
CA THR A 229 15.65 -7.51 -13.46
C THR A 229 15.00 -8.80 -13.95
N ILE A 230 13.73 -9.00 -13.59
CA ILE A 230 12.88 -10.08 -14.07
C ILE A 230 11.93 -9.53 -15.14
N TYR A 231 12.00 -10.09 -16.34
CA TYR A 231 11.08 -9.79 -17.44
C TYR A 231 10.08 -10.93 -17.61
N GLY A 232 8.79 -10.60 -17.70
CA GLY A 232 7.85 -11.52 -18.34
C GLY A 232 8.07 -11.58 -19.87
N PRO A 233 7.53 -12.60 -20.55
CA PRO A 233 7.77 -12.84 -21.97
C PRO A 233 7.33 -11.65 -22.85
N PRO A 234 7.85 -11.51 -24.09
CA PRO A 234 7.50 -10.45 -25.04
C PRO A 234 6.00 -10.12 -25.11
N MET A 235 5.64 -8.87 -25.42
CA MET A 235 4.23 -8.42 -25.36
C MET A 235 3.31 -9.10 -26.38
N ASP A 236 3.89 -9.72 -27.42
CA ASP A 236 3.24 -10.53 -28.45
C ASP A 236 3.34 -12.05 -28.19
N ALA A 237 3.86 -12.47 -27.03
CA ALA A 237 4.01 -13.88 -26.69
C ALA A 237 2.70 -14.67 -26.68
N GLU A 238 2.81 -15.97 -26.91
CA GLU A 238 1.71 -16.92 -27.06
C GLU A 238 0.76 -16.91 -25.84
N ILE A 239 1.30 -16.98 -24.62
CA ILE A 239 0.48 -16.94 -23.38
C ILE A 239 -0.25 -15.61 -23.12
N ARG A 240 0.10 -14.52 -23.82
CA ARG A 240 -0.64 -13.25 -23.75
C ARG A 240 -1.84 -13.20 -24.70
N LYS A 241 -1.83 -14.03 -25.73
CA LYS A 241 -2.91 -14.17 -26.73
C LYS A 241 -4.00 -15.14 -26.26
N ARG A 242 -3.71 -16.02 -25.31
CA ARG A 242 -4.69 -16.92 -24.68
C ARG A 242 -5.72 -16.12 -23.84
N PRO A 243 -7.01 -16.45 -23.88
CA PRO A 243 -8.01 -15.84 -23.01
C PRO A 243 -7.78 -16.25 -21.55
N ASN A 244 -7.87 -15.30 -20.64
CA ASN A 244 -7.68 -15.51 -19.20
C ASN A 244 -9.00 -15.98 -18.52
N GLY A 245 -9.69 -16.95 -19.12
CA GLY A 245 -11.02 -17.41 -18.71
C GLY A 245 -12.12 -16.33 -18.80
N ALA A 246 -13.23 -16.57 -18.12
CA ALA A 246 -14.32 -15.61 -17.98
C ALA A 246 -13.99 -14.51 -16.96
N SER A 247 -14.55 -13.31 -17.17
CA SER A 247 -14.41 -12.14 -16.28
C SER A 247 -15.00 -12.32 -14.86
N VAL A 248 -15.58 -13.49 -14.57
CA VAL A 248 -16.14 -13.89 -13.28
C VAL A 248 -15.70 -15.35 -13.06
N VAL A 249 -14.51 -15.55 -12.49
CA VAL A 249 -13.85 -16.86 -12.34
C VAL A 249 -14.72 -17.93 -11.65
N GLU A 250 -15.70 -17.55 -10.82
CA GLU A 250 -16.71 -18.45 -10.23
C GLU A 250 -17.55 -19.21 -11.29
N LYS A 251 -17.59 -18.73 -12.54
CA LYS A 251 -18.27 -19.41 -13.67
C LYS A 251 -17.40 -20.45 -14.35
N ASP A 252 -16.08 -20.32 -14.25
CA ASP A 252 -15.11 -21.23 -14.85
C ASP A 252 -14.70 -22.34 -13.88
N VAL A 253 -14.64 -22.02 -12.57
CA VAL A 253 -14.14 -22.90 -11.51
C VAL A 253 -15.25 -23.16 -10.47
N PRO A 254 -15.94 -24.31 -10.53
CA PRO A 254 -16.88 -24.70 -9.48
C PRO A 254 -16.17 -24.87 -8.13
N TRP A 255 -16.67 -24.20 -7.10
CA TRP A 255 -16.03 -24.15 -5.77
C TRP A 255 -16.06 -25.49 -5.02
N ASP A 256 -16.94 -26.40 -5.44
CA ASP A 256 -17.18 -27.75 -4.90
C ASP A 256 -16.43 -28.84 -5.66
N MET A 257 -15.86 -28.53 -6.84
CA MET A 257 -14.95 -29.44 -7.56
C MET A 257 -13.69 -29.71 -6.70
N PRO A 258 -13.20 -30.96 -6.57
CA PRO A 258 -11.93 -31.26 -5.92
C PRO A 258 -10.77 -30.50 -6.56
N ILE A 259 -9.84 -29.98 -5.75
CA ILE A 259 -8.79 -29.05 -6.21
C ILE A 259 -7.90 -29.70 -7.28
N GLU A 260 -7.61 -30.99 -7.12
CA GLU A 260 -6.79 -31.81 -8.01
C GLU A 260 -7.41 -31.96 -9.42
N GLN A 261 -8.73 -31.76 -9.54
CA GLN A 261 -9.48 -31.82 -10.80
C GLN A 261 -9.62 -30.44 -11.47
N ARG A 262 -9.32 -29.36 -10.74
CA ARG A 262 -9.37 -27.96 -11.24
C ARG A 262 -8.13 -27.65 -12.08
N ILE A 263 -7.98 -28.30 -13.22
CA ILE A 263 -6.80 -28.14 -14.09
C ILE A 263 -7.04 -27.01 -15.10
N TYR A 264 -6.21 -25.96 -15.05
CA TYR A 264 -6.29 -24.76 -15.90
C TYR A 264 -4.91 -24.43 -16.50
N ASP A 265 -4.31 -25.45 -17.10
CA ASP A 265 -2.97 -25.50 -17.69
C ASP A 265 -2.91 -25.15 -19.18
N GLY A 266 -4.06 -24.88 -19.82
CA GLY A 266 -4.14 -24.62 -21.25
C GLY A 266 -3.97 -25.83 -22.17
N MET A 267 -3.90 -27.05 -21.63
CA MET A 267 -3.68 -28.28 -22.40
C MET A 267 -5.02 -28.97 -22.72
N GLU A 268 -5.05 -29.76 -23.80
CA GLU A 268 -6.25 -30.56 -24.18
C GLU A 268 -7.55 -29.73 -24.31
N GLY A 269 -7.41 -28.44 -24.69
CA GLY A 269 -8.54 -27.51 -24.80
C GLY A 269 -9.00 -26.87 -23.49
N ARG A 270 -8.35 -27.14 -22.35
CA ARG A 270 -8.61 -26.47 -21.07
C ARG A 270 -8.25 -24.98 -21.14
N THR A 271 -8.90 -24.18 -20.29
CA THR A 271 -8.56 -22.76 -20.10
C THR A 271 -7.13 -22.61 -19.56
N PHE A 272 -6.42 -21.57 -19.98
CA PHE A 272 -5.09 -21.22 -19.49
C PHE A 272 -5.15 -19.99 -18.58
N TYR A 273 -4.87 -20.16 -17.28
CA TYR A 273 -4.71 -19.03 -16.39
C TYR A 273 -3.25 -18.57 -16.33
N ARG A 274 -3.01 -17.31 -16.72
CA ARG A 274 -1.66 -16.77 -16.90
C ARG A 274 -0.86 -16.80 -15.59
N PRO A 275 0.44 -17.17 -15.63
CA PRO A 275 1.29 -17.16 -14.45
C PRO A 275 1.51 -15.75 -13.89
N LYS A 276 1.75 -15.69 -12.58
CA LYS A 276 2.20 -14.52 -11.82
C LYS A 276 3.73 -14.36 -11.96
N THR A 277 4.31 -13.23 -11.57
CA THR A 277 5.79 -13.09 -11.60
C THR A 277 6.45 -13.90 -10.48
N ILE A 278 6.05 -13.67 -9.22
CA ILE A 278 6.59 -14.35 -8.03
C ILE A 278 5.40 -14.80 -7.17
N SER A 279 5.32 -16.10 -6.84
CA SER A 279 4.28 -16.60 -5.93
C SER A 279 4.81 -17.72 -5.02
N PRO A 280 5.24 -17.38 -3.79
CA PRO A 280 5.42 -18.34 -2.71
C PRO A 280 4.05 -18.69 -2.11
N ILE A 281 3.82 -19.98 -1.85
CA ILE A 281 2.53 -20.52 -1.41
C ILE A 281 2.73 -21.41 -0.18
N ASN A 282 1.92 -21.28 0.88
CA ASN A 282 2.10 -22.01 2.14
C ASN A 282 3.53 -21.91 2.73
N CYS A 283 4.27 -20.83 2.43
CA CYS A 283 5.67 -20.67 2.81
C CYS A 283 5.83 -19.86 4.10
N THR A 284 6.89 -20.12 4.87
CA THR A 284 7.19 -19.38 6.10
C THR A 284 8.56 -18.73 6.03
N ASN A 285 8.72 -17.53 6.59
CA ASN A 285 9.96 -16.75 6.58
C ASN A 285 10.42 -16.46 5.13
N VAL A 286 9.71 -15.54 4.47
CA VAL A 286 9.90 -15.20 3.05
C VAL A 286 10.51 -13.80 2.92
N LEU A 287 11.55 -13.64 2.11
CA LEU A 287 12.13 -12.34 1.76
C LEU A 287 12.13 -12.10 0.24
N ILE A 288 11.62 -10.95 -0.20
CA ILE A 288 11.73 -10.49 -1.58
C ILE A 288 12.32 -9.07 -1.54
N GLU A 289 13.54 -8.89 -2.04
CA GLU A 289 14.32 -7.66 -1.82
C GLU A 289 15.05 -7.13 -3.06
N GLY A 290 14.92 -5.83 -3.32
CA GLY A 290 15.75 -5.03 -4.24
C GLY A 290 15.54 -5.25 -5.75
N ILE A 291 15.01 -6.40 -6.15
CA ILE A 291 14.79 -6.76 -7.56
C ILE A 291 13.80 -5.84 -8.29
N THR A 292 13.99 -5.72 -9.61
CA THR A 292 13.06 -5.05 -10.52
C THR A 292 12.24 -6.07 -11.32
N MET A 293 10.96 -5.79 -11.56
CA MET A 293 10.07 -6.63 -12.37
C MET A 293 9.42 -5.81 -13.49
N GLU A 294 9.48 -6.35 -14.70
CA GLU A 294 9.08 -5.70 -15.95
C GLU A 294 8.14 -6.59 -16.75
N ARG A 295 7.09 -6.00 -17.32
CA ARG A 295 6.17 -6.67 -18.27
C ARG A 295 5.68 -8.04 -17.79
N SER A 296 5.08 -8.13 -16.60
CA SER A 296 4.40 -9.35 -16.13
C SER A 296 3.31 -9.84 -17.09
N THR A 297 2.78 -11.04 -16.85
CA THR A 297 1.60 -11.58 -17.58
C THR A 297 0.29 -11.45 -16.80
N LEU A 298 0.39 -11.21 -15.50
CA LEU A 298 -0.70 -11.00 -14.53
C LEU A 298 -0.10 -10.22 -13.33
N TRP A 299 -0.59 -10.47 -12.12
CA TRP A 299 -0.07 -9.99 -10.84
C TRP A 299 1.43 -10.27 -10.67
N ASN A 300 2.16 -9.35 -10.06
CA ASN A 300 3.60 -9.46 -9.90
C ASN A 300 3.97 -10.30 -8.68
N VAL A 301 3.85 -9.76 -7.46
CA VAL A 301 4.29 -10.44 -6.24
C VAL A 301 3.09 -10.90 -5.43
N VAL A 302 2.89 -12.22 -5.33
CA VAL A 302 1.67 -12.82 -4.77
C VAL A 302 2.01 -13.93 -3.75
N PRO A 303 2.35 -13.58 -2.49
CA PRO A 303 2.38 -14.54 -1.41
C PRO A 303 0.97 -15.05 -1.10
N ILE A 304 0.81 -16.38 -1.02
CA ILE A 304 -0.47 -17.04 -0.73
C ILE A 304 -0.30 -17.95 0.49
N TYR A 305 -1.11 -17.78 1.53
CA TYR A 305 -1.01 -18.57 2.78
C TYR A 305 0.35 -18.52 3.48
N CYS A 306 1.13 -17.47 3.27
CA CYS A 306 2.46 -17.33 3.85
C CYS A 306 2.44 -16.67 5.23
N GLU A 307 3.41 -17.02 6.08
CA GLU A 307 3.63 -16.37 7.38
C GLU A 307 5.06 -15.80 7.49
N ASN A 308 5.19 -14.63 8.11
CA ASN A 308 6.44 -13.88 8.26
C ASN A 308 7.05 -13.52 6.88
N VAL A 309 6.38 -12.61 6.18
CA VAL A 309 6.76 -12.18 4.82
C VAL A 309 7.34 -10.77 4.87
N ILE A 310 8.48 -10.56 4.22
CA ILE A 310 9.13 -9.26 4.04
C ILE A 310 9.29 -9.00 2.55
N ILE A 311 8.71 -7.91 2.07
CA ILE A 311 8.88 -7.42 0.69
C ILE A 311 9.44 -6.00 0.78
N ARG A 312 10.64 -5.75 0.26
CA ARG A 312 11.26 -4.42 0.40
C ARG A 312 12.17 -3.99 -0.74
N GLY A 313 12.17 -2.70 -1.05
CA GLY A 313 13.07 -2.14 -2.07
C GLY A 313 12.79 -2.60 -3.50
N ILE A 314 11.69 -3.31 -3.76
CA ILE A 314 11.39 -3.83 -5.10
C ILE A 314 10.80 -2.74 -5.99
N THR A 315 11.03 -2.86 -7.30
CA THR A 315 10.40 -2.02 -8.32
C THR A 315 9.53 -2.87 -9.25
N VAL A 316 8.31 -2.42 -9.56
CA VAL A 316 7.39 -3.10 -10.50
C VAL A 316 6.93 -2.12 -11.57
N ASN A 317 7.09 -2.49 -12.84
CA ASN A 317 6.56 -1.79 -14.00
C ASN A 317 5.65 -2.72 -14.84
N SER A 318 4.35 -2.50 -14.75
CA SER A 318 3.31 -3.33 -15.38
C SER A 318 2.15 -2.53 -15.99
N THR A 319 2.31 -1.21 -16.21
CA THR A 319 1.27 -0.31 -16.73
C THR A 319 0.60 -0.74 -18.06
N LYS A 320 1.27 -1.57 -18.87
CA LYS A 320 0.75 -2.13 -20.13
C LYS A 320 0.20 -3.56 -19.99
N VAL A 321 0.01 -4.05 -18.77
CA VAL A 321 -0.42 -5.42 -18.45
C VAL A 321 -1.84 -5.38 -17.84
N PRO A 322 -2.87 -5.93 -18.51
CA PRO A 322 -4.20 -6.09 -17.93
C PRO A 322 -4.17 -7.07 -16.74
N SER A 323 -4.77 -6.67 -15.62
CA SER A 323 -4.59 -7.33 -14.30
C SER A 323 -3.11 -7.42 -13.91
N GLY A 324 -2.38 -6.32 -14.14
CA GLY A 324 -0.96 -6.16 -13.85
C GLY A 324 -0.70 -5.61 -12.46
N ASP A 325 -1.37 -6.16 -11.44
CA ASP A 325 -1.25 -5.75 -10.04
C ASP A 325 0.21 -5.84 -9.52
N GLY A 326 0.54 -5.02 -8.52
CA GLY A 326 1.90 -4.88 -7.98
C GLY A 326 2.25 -5.93 -6.91
N ILE A 327 1.66 -5.79 -5.73
CA ILE A 327 1.83 -6.73 -4.62
C ILE A 327 0.45 -7.14 -4.10
N ASP A 328 0.14 -8.43 -4.18
CA ASP A 328 -1.11 -9.03 -3.72
C ASP A 328 -0.85 -9.94 -2.52
N ILE A 329 -1.18 -9.46 -1.33
CA ILE A 329 -1.06 -10.27 -0.10
C ILE A 329 -2.34 -11.08 0.07
N GLU A 330 -2.25 -12.40 -0.12
CA GLU A 330 -3.42 -13.27 -0.19
C GLU A 330 -3.47 -14.32 0.93
N SER A 331 -4.45 -14.18 1.83
CA SER A 331 -4.64 -15.04 3.01
C SER A 331 -3.35 -15.27 3.82
N CYS A 332 -2.52 -14.22 3.99
CA CYS A 332 -1.20 -14.29 4.63
C CYS A 332 -1.17 -13.64 6.02
N LYS A 333 -0.11 -13.91 6.79
CA LYS A 333 0.06 -13.48 8.18
C LYS A 333 1.41 -12.85 8.48
N ASN A 334 1.43 -11.78 9.29
CA ASN A 334 2.63 -11.05 9.73
C ASN A 334 3.48 -10.61 8.52
N VAL A 335 2.98 -9.63 7.77
CA VAL A 335 3.61 -9.15 6.53
C VAL A 335 4.14 -7.73 6.70
N LEU A 336 5.38 -7.49 6.28
CA LEU A 336 5.94 -6.15 6.09
C LEU A 336 6.19 -5.89 4.60
N ILE A 337 5.63 -4.79 4.11
CA ILE A 337 5.98 -4.20 2.82
C ILE A 337 6.64 -2.85 3.11
N GLU A 338 7.87 -2.60 2.64
CA GLU A 338 8.51 -1.29 2.83
C GLU A 338 9.41 -0.83 1.68
N TYR A 339 9.44 0.47 1.41
CA TYR A 339 10.28 1.04 0.35
C TYR A 339 10.07 0.38 -1.02
N CYS A 340 8.84 0.02 -1.38
CA CYS A 340 8.54 -0.50 -2.71
C CYS A 340 8.10 0.62 -3.66
N THR A 341 8.50 0.56 -4.93
CA THR A 341 8.03 1.47 -5.98
C THR A 341 7.19 0.70 -6.99
N LEU A 342 5.89 0.98 -7.07
CA LEU A 342 4.94 0.23 -7.89
C LEU A 342 4.29 1.13 -8.95
N ASN A 343 4.38 0.72 -10.23
CA ASN A 343 3.87 1.43 -11.39
C ASN A 343 3.07 0.45 -12.26
N CYS A 344 1.79 0.30 -11.94
CA CYS A 344 1.00 -0.89 -12.24
C CYS A 344 -0.11 -0.68 -13.27
N GLY A 345 -0.47 -1.76 -13.97
CA GLY A 345 -1.61 -1.78 -14.90
C GLY A 345 -2.97 -1.98 -14.20
N ASP A 346 -2.95 -2.42 -12.94
CA ASP A 346 -4.12 -2.49 -12.06
C ASP A 346 -3.74 -1.99 -10.64
N ASP A 347 -4.27 -2.58 -9.56
CA ASP A 347 -4.05 -2.11 -8.19
C ASP A 347 -2.57 -2.26 -7.76
N CYS A 348 -2.01 -1.28 -7.04
CA CYS A 348 -0.59 -1.26 -6.63
C CYS A 348 -0.32 -2.17 -5.43
N PHE A 349 -0.73 -1.73 -4.24
CA PHE A 349 -0.71 -2.55 -3.02
C PHE A 349 -2.11 -3.13 -2.81
N THR A 350 -2.23 -4.45 -2.74
CA THR A 350 -3.54 -5.11 -2.71
C THR A 350 -3.60 -6.19 -1.63
N LEU A 351 -4.68 -6.18 -0.84
CA LEU A 351 -4.97 -7.20 0.17
C LEU A 351 -6.13 -8.07 -0.29
N LYS A 352 -5.98 -9.39 -0.17
CA LYS A 352 -6.96 -10.41 -0.56
C LYS A 352 -7.03 -11.53 0.49
N ALA A 353 -8.14 -12.25 0.53
CA ALA A 353 -8.42 -13.34 1.45
C ALA A 353 -9.28 -14.45 0.80
N GLY A 354 -9.10 -14.68 -0.50
CA GLY A 354 -9.91 -15.63 -1.29
C GLY A 354 -11.30 -15.10 -1.68
N ARG A 355 -11.97 -15.81 -2.58
CA ARG A 355 -13.18 -15.33 -3.27
C ARG A 355 -14.41 -16.21 -3.04
N ALA A 356 -15.51 -15.57 -2.66
CA ALA A 356 -16.84 -16.17 -2.60
C ALA A 356 -16.85 -17.51 -1.82
N GLU A 357 -17.55 -18.51 -2.34
CA GLU A 357 -17.67 -19.84 -1.74
C GLU A 357 -16.32 -20.52 -1.48
N ASP A 358 -15.39 -20.43 -2.43
CA ASP A 358 -14.07 -21.07 -2.32
C ASP A 358 -13.21 -20.44 -1.22
N GLY A 359 -13.25 -19.11 -1.14
CA GLY A 359 -12.59 -18.36 -0.07
C GLY A 359 -13.21 -18.60 1.31
N LEU A 360 -14.54 -18.77 1.40
CA LEU A 360 -15.22 -19.16 2.64
C LEU A 360 -14.90 -20.60 3.06
N ARG A 361 -14.79 -21.54 2.10
CA ARG A 361 -14.33 -22.92 2.34
C ARG A 361 -12.93 -22.96 2.93
N VAL A 362 -12.03 -22.10 2.43
CA VAL A 362 -10.64 -22.02 2.93
C VAL A 362 -10.57 -21.31 4.28
N GLY A 363 -11.36 -20.25 4.51
CA GLY A 363 -11.51 -19.60 5.82
C GLY A 363 -10.25 -18.92 6.39
N LYS A 364 -9.22 -18.65 5.56
CA LYS A 364 -7.95 -18.03 5.99
C LYS A 364 -7.96 -16.51 5.75
N PRO A 365 -7.81 -15.67 6.80
CA PRO A 365 -7.72 -14.22 6.66
C PRO A 365 -6.38 -13.78 6.06
N THR A 366 -6.33 -12.56 5.56
CA THR A 366 -5.07 -11.78 5.56
C THR A 366 -5.04 -10.98 6.86
N GLU A 367 -4.01 -11.17 7.69
CA GLU A 367 -3.91 -10.54 9.01
C GLU A 367 -2.50 -10.04 9.37
N ASN A 368 -2.46 -8.93 10.10
CA ASN A 368 -1.25 -8.27 10.59
C ASN A 368 -0.31 -7.87 9.45
N VAL A 369 -0.73 -6.87 8.66
CA VAL A 369 0.04 -6.35 7.52
C VAL A 369 0.44 -4.90 7.78
N VAL A 370 1.73 -4.61 7.65
CA VAL A 370 2.26 -3.24 7.69
C VAL A 370 2.83 -2.88 6.32
N ILE A 371 2.42 -1.73 5.79
CA ILE A 371 2.93 -1.17 4.53
C ILE A 371 3.47 0.23 4.82
N ARG A 372 4.75 0.49 4.53
CA ARG A 372 5.35 1.78 4.90
C ARG A 372 6.42 2.31 3.95
N TYR A 373 6.69 3.62 4.01
CA TYR A 373 7.75 4.28 3.25
C TYR A 373 7.76 3.94 1.75
N SER A 374 6.58 3.68 1.18
CA SER A 374 6.42 3.09 -0.15
C SER A 374 5.71 4.05 -1.11
N LEU A 375 5.98 3.87 -2.39
CA LEU A 375 5.48 4.69 -3.48
C LEU A 375 4.57 3.88 -4.40
N ALA A 376 3.29 4.28 -4.49
CA ALA A 376 2.41 3.84 -5.58
C ALA A 376 2.36 4.95 -6.64
N GLN A 377 2.67 4.63 -7.89
CA GLN A 377 2.61 5.54 -9.03
C GLN A 377 1.31 5.31 -9.82
N HIS A 378 1.39 5.12 -11.14
CA HIS A 378 0.21 4.73 -11.92
C HIS A 378 -0.39 3.42 -11.39
N GLY A 379 -1.71 3.35 -11.33
CA GLY A 379 -2.42 2.15 -10.88
C GLY A 379 -3.90 2.41 -10.61
N HIS A 380 -4.68 1.33 -10.51
CA HIS A 380 -6.12 1.35 -10.27
C HIS A 380 -6.53 1.74 -8.85
N GLY A 381 -5.61 1.58 -7.91
CA GLY A 381 -5.69 1.92 -6.50
C GLY A 381 -4.28 1.96 -5.93
N GLY A 382 -3.94 2.96 -5.12
CA GLY A 382 -2.67 3.02 -4.40
C GLY A 382 -2.62 1.91 -3.36
N ILE A 383 -3.66 1.83 -2.53
CA ILE A 383 -3.91 0.71 -1.63
C ILE A 383 -5.35 0.22 -1.79
N THR A 384 -5.52 -1.07 -2.08
CA THR A 384 -6.81 -1.73 -2.33
C THR A 384 -7.06 -2.90 -1.39
N CYS A 385 -8.17 -2.85 -0.65
CA CYS A 385 -8.71 -4.01 0.06
C CYS A 385 -9.75 -4.72 -0.82
N GLY A 386 -9.41 -5.89 -1.39
CA GLY A 386 -10.32 -6.75 -2.15
C GLY A 386 -9.96 -6.97 -3.64
N SER A 387 -10.87 -7.46 -4.50
CA SER A 387 -12.30 -7.78 -4.23
C SER A 387 -12.52 -9.11 -3.53
N GLU A 388 -11.46 -9.89 -3.42
CA GLU A 388 -11.41 -11.25 -2.93
C GLU A 388 -11.32 -11.17 -1.40
N THR A 389 -12.45 -10.97 -0.71
CA THR A 389 -12.49 -10.63 0.73
C THR A 389 -12.97 -11.75 1.65
N ALA A 390 -13.15 -12.97 1.14
CA ALA A 390 -13.94 -14.03 1.79
C ALA A 390 -13.48 -14.41 3.20
N GLY A 391 -12.18 -14.64 3.38
CA GLY A 391 -11.56 -14.96 4.67
C GLY A 391 -11.39 -13.77 5.62
N VAL A 392 -11.84 -12.57 5.23
CA VAL A 392 -11.60 -11.27 5.87
C VAL A 392 -10.16 -10.75 5.71
N ILE A 393 -10.05 -9.45 5.40
CA ILE A 393 -8.80 -8.67 5.49
C ILE A 393 -8.85 -7.90 6.81
N LYS A 394 -7.89 -8.10 7.71
CA LYS A 394 -7.89 -7.43 9.01
C LYS A 394 -6.52 -7.05 9.53
N ASN A 395 -6.48 -6.10 10.46
CA ASN A 395 -5.24 -5.61 11.06
C ASN A 395 -4.24 -5.16 9.98
N LEU A 396 -4.65 -4.15 9.18
CA LEU A 396 -3.81 -3.51 8.16
C LEU A 396 -3.39 -2.13 8.66
N TYR A 397 -2.09 -1.83 8.65
CA TYR A 397 -1.57 -0.48 8.93
C TYR A 397 -0.72 0.00 7.76
N VAL A 398 -1.19 1.02 7.05
CA VAL A 398 -0.47 1.67 5.94
C VAL A 398 -0.02 3.04 6.39
N HIS A 399 1.28 3.30 6.42
CA HIS A 399 1.78 4.56 6.95
C HIS A 399 3.03 5.11 6.27
N ASP A 400 3.18 6.43 6.27
CA ASP A 400 4.33 7.11 5.65
C ASP A 400 4.51 6.74 4.17
N CYS A 401 3.43 6.76 3.38
CA CYS A 401 3.45 6.40 1.96
C CYS A 401 3.00 7.58 1.06
N VAL A 402 3.48 7.58 -0.18
CA VAL A 402 3.08 8.55 -1.21
C VAL A 402 2.37 7.81 -2.34
N PHE A 403 1.21 8.33 -2.76
CA PHE A 403 0.46 7.85 -3.93
C PHE A 403 0.44 8.96 -4.99
N ASP A 404 1.06 8.75 -6.14
CA ASP A 404 1.25 9.75 -7.20
C ASP A 404 0.67 9.28 -8.54
N GLY A 405 -0.42 9.90 -8.99
CA GLY A 405 -1.06 9.56 -10.26
C GLY A 405 -1.91 8.28 -10.26
N THR A 406 -2.27 7.74 -9.09
CA THR A 406 -3.20 6.61 -8.98
C THR A 406 -4.62 7.01 -9.37
N ARG A 407 -5.41 6.10 -9.96
CA ARG A 407 -6.85 6.33 -10.20
C ARG A 407 -7.62 6.51 -8.89
N THR A 408 -7.18 5.83 -7.84
CA THR A 408 -7.73 5.94 -6.49
C THR A 408 -6.61 5.88 -5.46
N GLY A 409 -6.65 6.70 -4.40
CA GLY A 409 -5.73 6.61 -3.27
C GLY A 409 -5.98 5.37 -2.42
N ILE A 410 -6.95 5.45 -1.51
CA ILE A 410 -7.44 4.30 -0.71
C ILE A 410 -8.72 3.75 -1.34
N ARG A 411 -8.76 2.43 -1.55
CA ARG A 411 -9.87 1.73 -2.20
C ARG A 411 -10.35 0.53 -1.39
N PHE A 412 -11.65 0.49 -1.11
CA PHE A 412 -12.34 -0.69 -0.59
C PHE A 412 -13.19 -1.30 -1.69
N LYS A 413 -13.01 -2.59 -1.97
CA LYS A 413 -13.66 -3.32 -3.05
C LYS A 413 -14.22 -4.63 -2.51
N THR A 414 -15.51 -4.86 -2.64
CA THR A 414 -16.13 -6.17 -2.39
C THR A 414 -17.45 -6.27 -3.15
N ARG A 415 -18.17 -7.39 -3.08
CA ARG A 415 -19.48 -7.60 -3.74
C ARG A 415 -20.36 -8.46 -2.85
N ARG A 416 -21.68 -8.40 -3.01
CA ARG A 416 -22.67 -9.19 -2.23
C ARG A 416 -22.48 -10.72 -2.22
N ASN A 417 -21.66 -11.26 -3.11
CA ASN A 417 -21.33 -12.69 -3.19
C ASN A 417 -19.89 -13.02 -2.73
N ARG A 418 -19.16 -12.12 -2.08
CA ARG A 418 -17.73 -12.32 -1.76
C ARG A 418 -17.46 -12.98 -0.42
N GLY A 419 -18.30 -12.75 0.58
CA GLY A 419 -18.04 -13.10 1.98
C GLY A 419 -16.98 -12.22 2.65
N GLY A 420 -16.88 -12.36 3.97
CA GLY A 420 -15.89 -11.67 4.80
C GLY A 420 -15.99 -10.16 4.70
N GLY A 421 -14.98 -9.52 4.11
CA GLY A 421 -14.88 -8.07 3.96
C GLY A 421 -13.58 -7.52 4.56
N SER A 422 -13.65 -6.39 5.28
CA SER A 422 -12.47 -5.79 5.93
C SER A 422 -12.79 -5.19 7.30
N ASP A 423 -11.90 -5.41 8.26
CA ASP A 423 -12.07 -5.03 9.67
C ASP A 423 -10.72 -4.56 10.28
N ASN A 424 -10.69 -3.44 11.00
CA ASN A 424 -9.47 -2.85 11.58
C ASN A 424 -8.40 -2.51 10.53
N THR A 425 -8.67 -1.47 9.74
CA THR A 425 -7.73 -0.92 8.74
C THR A 425 -7.37 0.53 9.06
N TYR A 426 -6.06 0.81 9.11
CA TYR A 426 -5.49 2.06 9.60
C TYR A 426 -4.57 2.66 8.53
N TYR A 427 -4.76 3.95 8.25
CA TYR A 427 -4.05 4.69 7.21
C TYR A 427 -3.57 6.00 7.81
N GLU A 428 -2.26 6.25 7.84
CA GLU A 428 -1.68 7.37 8.59
C GLU A 428 -0.47 7.99 7.87
N ARG A 429 -0.29 9.32 7.91
CA ARG A 429 0.85 9.99 7.24
C ARG A 429 0.95 9.65 5.75
N LEU A 430 -0.17 9.84 5.04
CA LEU A 430 -0.25 9.61 3.60
C LEU A 430 -0.23 10.92 2.82
N ARG A 431 0.55 10.97 1.74
CA ARG A 431 0.50 12.04 0.74
C ARG A 431 -0.09 11.52 -0.57
N MET A 432 -1.10 12.20 -1.09
CA MET A 432 -1.74 11.87 -2.36
C MET A 432 -1.55 13.01 -3.34
N ILE A 433 -0.96 12.71 -4.49
CA ILE A 433 -0.58 13.66 -5.54
C ILE A 433 -1.26 13.21 -6.83
N ASN A 434 -1.94 14.11 -7.52
CA ASN A 434 -2.57 13.89 -8.83
C ASN A 434 -3.51 12.66 -8.91
N VAL A 435 -4.18 12.32 -7.81
CA VAL A 435 -5.02 11.11 -7.75
C VAL A 435 -6.39 11.34 -8.39
N GLY A 436 -6.99 10.32 -9.00
CA GLY A 436 -8.35 10.44 -9.53
C GLY A 436 -9.37 10.66 -8.40
N LYS A 437 -9.42 9.71 -7.46
CA LYS A 437 -10.31 9.75 -6.27
C LYS A 437 -9.46 9.54 -5.03
N ALA A 438 -9.47 10.43 -4.04
CA ALA A 438 -8.64 10.21 -2.84
C ALA A 438 -9.09 8.94 -2.09
N PHE A 439 -10.39 8.84 -1.76
CA PHE A 439 -10.96 7.66 -1.09
C PHE A 439 -12.16 7.08 -1.87
N THR A 440 -12.26 5.75 -1.99
CA THR A 440 -13.36 5.08 -2.70
C THR A 440 -13.83 3.78 -2.03
N TRP A 441 -15.14 3.65 -1.81
CA TRP A 441 -15.80 2.37 -1.52
C TRP A 441 -16.64 1.94 -2.73
N ASP A 442 -16.28 0.80 -3.31
CA ASP A 442 -16.98 0.12 -4.41
C ASP A 442 -17.42 -1.25 -3.90
N LEU A 443 -18.55 -1.33 -3.20
CA LEU A 443 -19.00 -2.56 -2.52
C LEU A 443 -20.11 -3.33 -3.27
N LEU A 444 -20.64 -2.75 -4.36
CA LEU A 444 -21.66 -3.37 -5.21
C LEU A 444 -21.10 -3.85 -6.56
N GLY A 445 -20.13 -3.13 -7.13
CA GLY A 445 -19.64 -3.35 -8.48
C GLY A 445 -20.60 -2.89 -9.57
N SER A 446 -20.26 -3.25 -10.81
CA SER A 446 -21.09 -2.94 -11.99
C SER A 446 -21.93 -4.15 -12.41
N ALA A 447 -23.03 -3.87 -13.11
CA ALA A 447 -23.90 -4.89 -13.70
C ALA A 447 -23.14 -5.84 -14.67
N TYR A 448 -22.02 -5.40 -15.25
CA TYR A 448 -21.16 -6.25 -16.09
C TYR A 448 -20.59 -7.45 -15.31
N TYR A 449 -20.09 -7.24 -14.09
CA TYR A 449 -19.52 -8.32 -13.28
C TYR A 449 -20.56 -9.03 -12.42
N MET A 450 -21.62 -8.32 -11.99
CA MET A 450 -22.54 -8.82 -10.96
C MET A 450 -24.00 -8.99 -11.40
N GLY A 451 -24.39 -8.51 -12.59
CA GLY A 451 -25.78 -8.43 -13.01
C GLY A 451 -26.65 -7.73 -11.96
N GLU A 452 -27.80 -8.33 -11.66
CA GLU A 452 -28.76 -7.90 -10.63
C GLU A 452 -28.18 -7.73 -9.22
N LEU A 453 -27.02 -8.32 -8.90
CA LEU A 453 -26.36 -8.13 -7.60
C LEU A 453 -25.63 -6.79 -7.48
N ALA A 454 -25.45 -6.03 -8.57
CA ALA A 454 -24.95 -4.64 -8.51
C ALA A 454 -26.06 -3.62 -8.18
N ALA A 455 -27.32 -3.90 -8.49
CA ALA A 455 -28.43 -2.98 -8.24
C ALA A 455 -28.63 -2.78 -6.71
N ARG A 456 -28.75 -1.54 -6.23
CA ARG A 456 -28.99 -1.27 -4.80
C ARG A 456 -30.26 -1.96 -4.31
N TYR A 457 -31.35 -1.88 -5.07
CA TYR A 457 -32.66 -2.42 -4.70
C TYR A 457 -33.20 -3.42 -5.75
N PRO A 458 -34.12 -4.34 -5.36
CA PRO A 458 -34.58 -4.57 -4.00
C PRO A 458 -33.49 -5.21 -3.13
N ALA A 459 -33.52 -4.92 -1.83
CA ALA A 459 -32.51 -5.42 -0.89
C ALA A 459 -32.53 -6.96 -0.84
N ARG A 460 -31.35 -7.57 -0.69
CA ARG A 460 -31.14 -9.02 -0.69
C ARG A 460 -31.14 -9.57 0.73
N LYS A 461 -31.35 -10.87 0.90
CA LYS A 461 -31.25 -11.51 2.22
C LYS A 461 -29.79 -11.62 2.64
N VAL A 462 -29.44 -11.01 3.77
CA VAL A 462 -28.12 -11.16 4.42
C VAL A 462 -27.83 -12.65 4.66
N ASN A 463 -26.63 -13.07 4.28
CA ASN A 463 -26.13 -14.43 4.40
C ASN A 463 -24.58 -14.42 4.49
N ARG A 464 -23.93 -15.58 4.64
CA ARG A 464 -22.47 -15.68 4.81
C ARG A 464 -21.62 -15.11 3.68
N LEU A 465 -22.17 -14.92 2.48
CA LEU A 465 -21.49 -14.25 1.36
C LEU A 465 -21.68 -12.72 1.37
N THR A 466 -22.54 -12.16 2.21
CA THR A 466 -22.72 -10.71 2.34
C THR A 466 -21.56 -10.15 3.18
N PRO A 467 -20.67 -9.32 2.61
CA PRO A 467 -19.47 -8.86 3.30
C PRO A 467 -19.76 -7.64 4.18
N ASP A 468 -18.92 -7.44 5.20
CA ASP A 468 -18.95 -6.33 6.14
C ASP A 468 -17.63 -5.53 6.03
N VAL A 469 -17.73 -4.20 5.96
CA VAL A 469 -16.59 -3.29 5.76
C VAL A 469 -16.64 -2.24 6.87
N LYS A 470 -15.73 -2.35 7.83
CA LYS A 470 -15.80 -1.58 9.07
C LYS A 470 -14.47 -1.30 9.74
N ASN A 471 -14.52 -0.48 10.80
CA ASN A 471 -13.41 -0.16 11.69
C ASN A 471 -12.22 0.40 10.91
N ILE A 472 -12.44 1.55 10.30
CA ILE A 472 -11.51 2.20 9.36
C ILE A 472 -11.07 3.54 9.95
N LEU A 473 -9.77 3.74 10.13
CA LEU A 473 -9.19 5.02 10.52
C LEU A 473 -8.29 5.54 9.40
N ILE A 474 -8.60 6.71 8.88
CA ILE A 474 -7.75 7.47 7.96
C ILE A 474 -7.35 8.76 8.67
N LYS A 475 -6.05 8.98 8.85
CA LYS A 475 -5.53 10.01 9.75
C LYS A 475 -4.28 10.69 9.20
N ASP A 476 -4.06 11.95 9.59
CA ASP A 476 -2.80 12.69 9.38
C ASP A 476 -2.36 12.63 7.90
N PHE A 477 -3.13 13.22 6.99
CA PHE A 477 -2.92 13.05 5.54
C PHE A 477 -2.99 14.35 4.74
N ILE A 478 -2.32 14.37 3.58
CA ILE A 478 -2.36 15.47 2.61
C ILE A 478 -2.85 14.92 1.27
N VAL A 479 -3.87 15.55 0.68
CA VAL A 479 -4.25 15.39 -0.73
C VAL A 479 -3.89 16.68 -1.45
N GLU A 480 -2.78 16.69 -2.19
CA GLU A 480 -2.29 17.87 -2.91
C GLU A 480 -3.14 18.19 -4.15
N SER A 481 -3.68 17.15 -4.79
CA SER A 481 -4.62 17.27 -5.89
C SER A 481 -5.44 15.98 -6.08
N ALA A 482 -6.75 16.12 -6.21
CA ALA A 482 -7.66 15.05 -6.62
C ALA A 482 -8.84 15.54 -7.50
N ASP A 483 -9.37 14.72 -8.42
CA ASP A 483 -10.65 15.07 -9.08
C ASP A 483 -11.81 15.02 -8.06
N GLN A 484 -11.85 13.98 -7.23
CA GLN A 484 -12.88 13.78 -6.22
C GLN A 484 -12.22 13.43 -4.89
N PHE A 485 -12.62 14.09 -3.81
CA PHE A 485 -12.17 13.72 -2.47
C PHE A 485 -12.75 12.37 -2.03
N PHE A 486 -14.06 12.22 -2.02
CA PHE A 486 -14.72 11.02 -1.50
C PHE A 486 -15.83 10.49 -2.41
N THR A 487 -15.93 9.16 -2.52
CA THR A 487 -17.12 8.49 -3.07
C THR A 487 -17.30 7.09 -2.47
N ALA A 488 -18.50 6.77 -2.00
CA ALA A 488 -18.83 5.46 -1.46
C ALA A 488 -20.18 4.95 -1.98
N ASN A 489 -20.17 3.72 -2.49
CA ASN A 489 -21.35 2.92 -2.78
C ASN A 489 -21.32 1.66 -1.91
N GLY A 490 -21.98 1.76 -0.75
CA GLY A 490 -22.10 0.69 0.21
C GLY A 490 -23.08 -0.42 -0.21
N ILE A 491 -23.18 -1.44 0.64
CA ILE A 491 -24.16 -2.52 0.50
C ILE A 491 -25.38 -2.13 1.36
N PRO A 492 -26.58 -1.91 0.80
CA PRO A 492 -27.73 -1.43 1.58
C PRO A 492 -28.17 -2.42 2.66
N GLU A 493 -27.88 -3.70 2.52
CA GLU A 493 -28.16 -4.73 3.53
C GLU A 493 -27.24 -4.64 4.75
N ILE A 494 -25.98 -4.29 4.56
CA ILE A 494 -24.96 -4.11 5.60
C ILE A 494 -24.18 -2.81 5.27
N PRO A 495 -24.69 -1.65 5.72
CA PRO A 495 -23.99 -0.38 5.57
C PRO A 495 -22.56 -0.43 6.14
N PHE A 496 -21.60 0.11 5.40
CA PHE A 496 -20.22 0.18 5.88
C PHE A 496 -20.15 1.13 7.07
N ASN A 497 -19.36 0.79 8.09
CA ASN A 497 -19.55 1.36 9.42
C ASN A 497 -18.25 1.62 10.19
N GLN A 498 -18.33 2.49 11.20
CA GLN A 498 -17.20 2.84 12.07
C GLN A 498 -15.99 3.35 11.26
N VAL A 499 -16.24 4.37 10.44
CA VAL A 499 -15.21 5.03 9.61
C VAL A 499 -14.91 6.41 10.17
N VAL A 500 -13.63 6.67 10.48
CA VAL A 500 -13.13 7.96 10.95
C VAL A 500 -12.07 8.47 9.96
N VAL A 501 -12.26 9.70 9.48
CA VAL A 501 -11.32 10.45 8.65
C VAL A 501 -10.94 11.72 9.43
N GLU A 502 -9.70 11.82 9.92
CA GLU A 502 -9.29 12.94 10.79
C GLU A 502 -7.94 13.58 10.45
N ASN A 503 -7.81 14.87 10.79
CA ASN A 503 -6.57 15.66 10.66
C ASN A 503 -5.96 15.59 9.25
N GLY A 504 -6.63 16.20 8.27
CA GLY A 504 -6.21 16.16 6.87
C GLY A 504 -6.31 17.50 6.16
N GLU A 505 -5.38 17.74 5.23
CA GLU A 505 -5.39 18.86 4.29
C GLU A 505 -5.73 18.35 2.89
N ILE A 506 -6.77 18.90 2.26
CA ILE A 506 -7.34 18.38 1.02
C ILE A 506 -7.50 19.48 -0.01
N LYS A 507 -6.95 19.25 -1.21
CA LYS A 507 -7.23 20.00 -2.42
C LYS A 507 -7.89 19.08 -3.45
N CYS A 508 -9.10 19.41 -3.89
CA CYS A 508 -9.79 18.62 -4.90
C CYS A 508 -10.64 19.48 -5.85
N ARG A 509 -11.10 18.90 -6.97
CA ARG A 509 -12.15 19.55 -7.77
C ARG A 509 -13.53 19.39 -7.12
N LYS A 510 -13.87 18.17 -6.69
CA LYS A 510 -15.20 17.80 -6.15
C LYS A 510 -15.11 17.23 -4.73
N LEU A 511 -16.07 17.57 -3.87
CA LEU A 511 -16.17 17.11 -2.48
C LEU A 511 -16.62 15.64 -2.37
N ILE A 512 -17.90 15.37 -2.07
CA ILE A 512 -18.42 14.04 -1.76
C ILE A 512 -19.47 13.65 -2.79
N GLY A 513 -19.04 12.96 -3.85
CA GLY A 513 -19.90 12.60 -4.98
C GLY A 513 -20.90 11.48 -4.67
N ALA A 514 -20.65 10.71 -3.61
CA ALA A 514 -21.59 9.75 -3.03
C ALA A 514 -21.14 9.36 -1.62
N LEU A 515 -22.08 9.25 -0.68
CA LEU A 515 -21.91 8.66 0.64
C LEU A 515 -23.12 7.74 0.89
N ASN A 516 -23.18 6.67 0.10
CA ASN A 516 -24.36 5.81 0.00
C ASN A 516 -24.22 4.61 0.92
N ASP A 517 -25.24 4.33 1.73
CA ASP A 517 -25.30 3.19 2.66
C ASP A 517 -24.12 3.19 3.66
N ALA A 518 -23.91 4.32 4.34
CA ALA A 518 -22.96 4.51 5.43
C ALA A 518 -23.65 4.49 6.81
N ALA A 519 -23.03 3.92 7.83
CA ALA A 519 -23.56 3.90 9.20
C ALA A 519 -22.48 4.14 10.27
N GLY A 520 -22.47 5.30 10.93
CA GLY A 520 -21.39 5.62 11.88
C GLY A 520 -20.14 6.07 11.13
N PHE A 521 -20.21 7.26 10.57
CA PHE A 521 -19.16 7.88 9.76
C PHE A 521 -18.77 9.22 10.38
N THR A 522 -17.48 9.53 10.44
CA THR A 522 -16.99 10.81 10.96
C THR A 522 -15.87 11.37 10.10
N MET A 523 -16.05 12.59 9.60
CA MET A 523 -14.98 13.43 9.08
C MET A 523 -14.72 14.56 10.07
N ARG A 524 -13.48 14.75 10.53
CA ARG A 524 -13.18 15.83 11.47
C ARG A 524 -11.79 16.45 11.36
N LYS A 525 -11.66 17.71 11.81
CA LYS A 525 -10.37 18.44 11.82
C LYS A 525 -9.74 18.47 10.43
N LEU A 526 -10.53 18.84 9.42
CA LEU A 526 -10.09 18.84 8.02
C LEU A 526 -10.01 20.28 7.50
N THR A 527 -9.02 20.57 6.65
CA THR A 527 -9.01 21.76 5.80
C THR A 527 -9.23 21.33 4.35
N ILE A 528 -10.29 21.84 3.70
CA ILE A 528 -10.71 21.39 2.37
C ILE A 528 -10.85 22.58 1.42
N GLU A 529 -9.97 22.65 0.43
CA GLU A 529 -10.02 23.58 -0.70
C GLU A 529 -10.64 22.84 -1.90
N ALA A 530 -11.79 23.30 -2.39
CA ALA A 530 -12.46 22.65 -3.52
C ALA A 530 -13.16 23.62 -4.47
N GLN A 531 -13.26 23.22 -5.74
CA GLN A 531 -13.90 24.02 -6.80
C GLN A 531 -15.43 23.89 -6.79
N HIS A 532 -15.94 22.70 -6.47
CA HIS A 532 -17.37 22.39 -6.32
C HIS A 532 -17.73 22.24 -4.83
N ASN A 533 -19.00 22.42 -4.48
CA ASN A 533 -19.48 22.47 -3.10
C ASN A 533 -20.55 21.42 -2.73
N ASP A 534 -20.75 20.40 -3.56
CA ASP A 534 -21.78 19.37 -3.37
C ASP A 534 -21.35 18.19 -2.47
N ILE A 535 -22.23 17.80 -1.55
CA ILE A 535 -22.16 16.56 -0.77
C ILE A 535 -23.44 15.76 -1.03
N HIS A 536 -23.32 14.53 -1.50
CA HIS A 536 -24.45 13.62 -1.72
C HIS A 536 -24.46 12.46 -0.72
N ILE A 537 -25.58 12.27 -0.02
CA ILE A 537 -25.77 11.23 1.01
C ILE A 537 -27.07 10.47 0.71
N LEU A 538 -27.00 9.14 0.64
CA LEU A 538 -28.15 8.30 0.31
C LEU A 538 -28.26 7.11 1.29
N ASP A 539 -29.39 7.01 1.99
CA ASP A 539 -29.60 6.06 3.11
C ASP A 539 -28.48 6.07 4.17
N GLY A 540 -27.85 7.23 4.39
CA GLY A 540 -26.71 7.41 5.28
C GLY A 540 -27.12 7.82 6.70
N LYS A 541 -26.60 7.14 7.73
CA LYS A 541 -26.99 7.35 9.12
C LYS A 541 -25.84 7.49 10.12
N TYR A 542 -26.05 8.27 11.17
CA TYR A 542 -25.03 8.57 12.19
C TYR A 542 -23.75 9.11 11.53
N ILE A 543 -23.89 10.22 10.81
CA ILE A 543 -22.82 10.87 10.04
C ILE A 543 -22.47 12.19 10.73
N LEU A 544 -21.20 12.38 11.07
CA LEU A 544 -20.68 13.58 11.71
C LEU A 544 -19.62 14.25 10.83
N PHE A 545 -19.80 15.55 10.58
CA PHE A 545 -18.79 16.45 10.06
C PHE A 545 -18.46 17.46 11.16
N GLU A 546 -17.24 17.45 11.71
CA GLU A 546 -16.86 18.23 12.90
C GLU A 546 -15.53 18.99 12.70
N ASP A 547 -15.46 20.26 13.08
CA ASP A 547 -14.23 21.07 12.99
C ASP A 547 -13.62 21.07 11.56
N ILE A 548 -14.44 21.30 10.53
CA ILE A 548 -13.98 21.34 9.13
C ILE A 548 -13.94 22.78 8.64
N HIS A 549 -12.78 23.20 8.11
CA HIS A 549 -12.58 24.48 7.45
C HIS A 549 -12.57 24.31 5.93
N PHE A 550 -13.64 24.72 5.28
CA PHE A 550 -13.82 24.71 3.83
C PHE A 550 -13.39 26.04 3.20
N LYS A 551 -12.72 25.96 2.05
CA LYS A 551 -12.37 27.07 1.17
C LYS A 551 -13.01 26.80 -0.20
N LEU A 552 -14.22 27.33 -0.41
CA LEU A 552 -15.03 27.09 -1.61
C LEU A 552 -15.39 28.42 -2.28
N PRO A 553 -15.31 28.55 -3.63
CA PRO A 553 -15.70 29.77 -4.34
C PRO A 553 -17.15 30.22 -4.09
N ALA A 554 -18.04 29.28 -3.79
CA ALA A 554 -19.46 29.56 -3.55
C ALA A 554 -19.77 30.16 -2.17
N GLY A 555 -18.85 30.11 -1.21
CA GLY A 555 -19.10 30.56 0.17
C GLY A 555 -20.11 29.71 0.96
N GLU A 556 -20.49 28.54 0.43
CA GLU A 556 -21.46 27.62 1.02
C GLU A 556 -21.24 26.17 0.59
N ILE A 557 -21.84 25.23 1.31
CA ILE A 557 -21.91 23.79 0.97
C ILE A 557 -23.37 23.43 0.68
N MET A 558 -23.59 22.66 -0.39
CA MET A 558 -24.89 22.09 -0.74
C MET A 558 -24.93 20.60 -0.39
N VAL A 559 -25.78 20.23 0.56
CA VAL A 559 -25.87 18.85 1.06
C VAL A 559 -27.19 18.23 0.62
N ASN A 560 -27.10 17.37 -0.41
CA ASN A 560 -28.21 16.58 -0.94
C ASN A 560 -28.33 15.29 -0.11
N VAL A 561 -29.39 15.19 0.68
CA VAL A 561 -29.71 13.99 1.47
C VAL A 561 -30.95 13.30 0.93
N GLU A 562 -30.84 12.01 0.64
CA GLU A 562 -31.87 11.18 0.03
C GLU A 562 -32.04 9.84 0.77
N GLY A 563 -33.13 9.13 0.50
CA GLY A 563 -33.41 7.79 1.04
C GLY A 563 -34.08 7.81 2.42
N GLU A 564 -35.04 6.90 2.60
CA GLU A 564 -35.86 6.82 3.82
C GLU A 564 -35.01 6.56 5.07
N ARG A 565 -33.90 5.82 4.93
CA ARG A 565 -33.04 5.39 6.03
C ARG A 565 -32.01 6.45 6.45
N SER A 566 -31.94 7.58 5.75
CA SER A 566 -31.06 8.71 6.11
C SER A 566 -31.53 9.42 7.39
N GLY A 567 -30.61 9.66 8.33
CA GLY A 567 -30.93 10.30 9.61
C GLY A 567 -29.73 10.43 10.55
N ASN A 568 -29.82 11.31 11.54
CA ASN A 568 -28.70 11.63 12.45
C ASN A 568 -27.44 12.04 11.66
N ILE A 569 -27.60 13.00 10.75
CA ILE A 569 -26.52 13.64 9.99
C ILE A 569 -26.31 15.02 10.61
N VAL A 570 -25.09 15.28 11.09
CA VAL A 570 -24.74 16.47 11.88
C VAL A 570 -23.49 17.12 11.31
N PHE A 571 -23.56 18.43 11.13
CA PHE A 571 -22.44 19.32 10.84
C PHE A 571 -22.20 20.19 12.07
N LYS A 572 -20.95 20.32 12.51
CA LYS A 572 -20.59 21.00 13.76
C LYS A 572 -19.27 21.75 13.60
N ASN A 573 -19.19 22.96 14.14
CA ASN A 573 -18.01 23.84 14.06
C ASN A 573 -17.49 24.06 12.62
N ILE A 574 -18.38 24.09 11.62
CA ILE A 574 -17.96 24.31 10.23
C ILE A 574 -17.50 25.75 10.06
N ASN A 575 -16.29 25.92 9.51
CA ASN A 575 -15.56 27.19 9.41
C ASN A 575 -15.46 27.96 10.74
N ALA A 576 -15.52 27.27 11.89
CA ALA A 576 -15.58 27.85 13.24
C ALA A 576 -16.77 28.80 13.52
N ASN A 577 -17.65 29.04 12.53
CA ASN A 577 -18.76 30.00 12.61
C ASN A 577 -20.13 29.31 12.80
N GLN A 578 -20.26 28.04 12.42
CA GLN A 578 -21.49 27.28 12.65
C GLN A 578 -21.36 26.32 13.82
N GLU A 579 -22.00 26.62 14.95
CA GLU A 579 -22.00 25.74 16.13
C GLU A 579 -22.57 24.35 15.77
N LYS A 580 -23.76 24.29 15.16
CA LYS A 580 -24.42 23.03 14.80
C LYS A 580 -25.49 23.18 13.72
N VAL A 581 -25.48 22.31 12.70
CA VAL A 581 -26.57 22.09 11.74
C VAL A 581 -26.91 20.60 11.70
N GLU A 582 -28.20 20.27 11.77
CA GLU A 582 -28.69 18.88 11.76
C GLU A 582 -29.69 18.67 10.64
N TYR A 583 -29.64 17.49 10.01
CA TYR A 583 -30.60 17.09 8.99
C TYR A 583 -31.98 16.81 9.59
N LYS A 584 -32.98 17.63 9.22
CA LYS A 584 -34.36 17.59 9.71
C LYS A 584 -35.35 17.00 8.69
N LYS A 585 -34.92 16.06 7.84
CA LYS A 585 -35.69 15.49 6.71
C LYS A 585 -36.03 16.50 5.58
N GLU A 586 -35.44 17.68 5.59
CA GLU A 586 -35.48 18.66 4.49
C GLU A 586 -34.18 18.60 3.67
N SER A 587 -34.29 18.65 2.34
CA SER A 587 -33.18 18.46 1.41
C SER A 587 -33.44 19.25 0.12
N PRO A 588 -32.44 19.93 -0.48
CA PRO A 588 -31.06 20.04 -0.01
C PRO A 588 -30.94 20.92 1.25
N MET A 589 -29.93 20.64 2.08
CA MET A 589 -29.49 21.57 3.12
C MET A 589 -28.44 22.52 2.56
N ARG A 590 -28.50 23.80 2.94
CA ARG A 590 -27.50 24.82 2.58
C ARG A 590 -26.75 25.25 3.83
N ILE A 591 -25.42 25.22 3.78
CA ILE A 591 -24.52 25.51 4.91
C ILE A 591 -23.60 26.65 4.49
N GLU A 592 -23.86 27.88 4.96
CA GLU A 592 -22.98 29.03 4.71
C GLU A 592 -21.63 28.90 5.46
N ILE A 593 -20.51 29.18 4.80
CA ILE A 593 -19.15 29.01 5.33
C ILE A 593 -18.30 30.28 5.27
N LYS A 594 -18.96 31.45 5.39
CA LYS A 594 -18.35 32.78 5.44
C LYS A 594 -17.22 32.88 6.47
#